data_AF-A0A8J4V6E3-F1
#
_entry.id   AF-A0A8J4V6E3-F1
#
_cell.length_a   1.000
_cell.length_b   1.000
_cell.length_c   1.000
_cell.angle_alpha   90.00
_cell.angle_beta   90.00
_cell.angle_gamma   90.00
#
_symmetry.space_group_name_H-M   'P 1'
#
loop_
_entity.id
_entity.type
_entity.pdbx_description
1 polymer ?
#
loop_
_entity_poly.entity_id
_entity_poly.type
_entity_poly.pdbx_seq_one_letter_code
_entity_poly.pdbx_strand_id
1 'polypeptide(L)'
;MSDENEKKEKPVQVTLYDSLSMKQTLDDAVVKYITDKLGYKQNHKMNYIKVLLGFIGCCLAALAQFYPVPFPQNKPILIVCVFFYAIISTILYYINMFIQKDYIVFAVKESNEKEIQVSSTLPRYDPNYTIKIEYRNISTPTPITFTKSIDQYFDIKGYFVQDKFFNDLSGVFKKFITTNKAE
;
A
#
# COMPACT_ATOMS: atom_id res chain seq x y z
N MET A 1 39.10 -2.72 1.00
CA MET A 1 38.96 -4.16 1.31
C MET A 1 38.06 -4.25 2.52
N SER A 2 36.78 -4.59 2.43
CA SER A 2 36.05 -5.28 1.38
C SER A 2 34.56 -4.97 1.53
N ASP A 3 33.88 -4.81 0.40
CA ASP A 3 32.44 -4.75 0.23
C ASP A 3 31.72 -5.91 0.95
N GLU A 4 30.71 -5.63 1.78
CA GLU A 4 29.66 -6.62 2.10
C GLU A 4 28.44 -6.01 2.83
N ASN A 5 27.56 -5.31 2.09
CA ASN A 5 26.11 -5.45 2.30
C ASN A 5 25.26 -4.84 1.16
N GLU A 6 25.70 -4.96 -0.08
CA GLU A 6 24.79 -4.77 -1.20
C GLU A 6 23.97 -6.07 -1.32
N LYS A 7 22.81 -6.12 -0.67
CA LYS A 7 21.78 -7.13 -0.96
C LYS A 7 21.45 -7.02 -2.45
N LYS A 8 22.17 -7.78 -3.28
CA LYS A 8 21.80 -8.07 -4.67
C LYS A 8 20.54 -8.92 -4.60
N GLU A 9 19.41 -8.24 -4.52
CA GLU A 9 18.11 -8.87 -4.64
C GLU A 9 18.05 -9.59 -5.98
N LYS A 10 17.55 -10.82 -5.94
CA LYS A 10 17.33 -11.62 -7.14
C LYS A 10 16.42 -10.80 -8.06
N PRO A 11 16.73 -10.69 -9.36
CA PRO A 11 15.90 -9.95 -10.28
C PRO A 11 14.51 -10.58 -10.27
N VAL A 12 13.50 -9.80 -9.88
CA VAL A 12 12.11 -10.26 -9.84
C VAL A 12 11.70 -10.53 -11.29
N GLN A 13 11.53 -11.81 -11.61
CA GLN A 13 11.00 -12.23 -12.89
C GLN A 13 9.49 -12.22 -12.78
N VAL A 14 8.86 -11.50 -13.70
CA VAL A 14 7.41 -11.37 -13.76
C VAL A 14 6.90 -11.98 -15.05
N THR A 15 5.70 -12.56 -15.00
CA THR A 15 5.01 -13.00 -16.21
C THR A 15 4.65 -11.77 -17.04
N LEU A 16 5.28 -11.64 -18.20
CA LEU A 16 4.95 -10.59 -19.15
C LEU A 16 3.46 -10.67 -19.50
N TYR A 17 2.82 -9.52 -19.71
CA TYR A 17 1.37 -9.37 -19.97
C TYR A 17 0.43 -9.59 -18.78
N ASP A 18 0.93 -10.00 -17.61
CA ASP A 18 0.15 -9.91 -16.38
C ASP A 18 0.26 -8.50 -15.78
N SER A 19 -0.69 -7.63 -16.15
CA SER A 19 -0.76 -6.26 -15.65
C SER A 19 -0.83 -6.18 -14.12
N LEU A 20 -1.37 -7.22 -13.46
CA LEU A 20 -1.44 -7.24 -12.00
C LEU A 20 -0.06 -7.48 -11.39
N SER A 21 0.63 -8.54 -11.83
CA SER A 21 1.96 -8.87 -11.29
C SER A 21 3.00 -7.79 -11.62
N MET A 22 2.91 -7.17 -12.81
CA MET A 22 3.77 -6.03 -13.18
C MET A 22 3.49 -4.82 -12.29
N LYS A 23 2.22 -4.49 -12.01
CA LYS A 23 1.86 -3.41 -11.09
C LYS A 23 2.39 -3.68 -9.68
N GLN A 24 2.17 -4.88 -9.16
CA GLN A 24 2.64 -5.27 -7.82
C GLN A 24 4.16 -5.14 -7.70
N THR A 25 4.91 -5.60 -8.71
CA THR A 25 6.38 -5.48 -8.75
C THR A 25 6.84 -4.02 -8.74
N LEU A 26 6.16 -3.14 -9.50
CA LEU A 26 6.44 -1.71 -9.51
C LEU A 26 6.09 -1.05 -8.18
N ASP A 27 4.93 -1.36 -7.61
CA ASP A 27 4.45 -0.85 -6.33
C ASP A 27 5.44 -1.23 -5.21
N ASP A 28 5.87 -2.50 -5.15
CA ASP A 28 6.88 -2.99 -4.20
C ASP A 28 8.24 -2.29 -4.38
N ALA A 29 8.67 -2.06 -5.63
CA ALA A 29 9.90 -1.33 -5.91
C ALA A 29 9.83 0.13 -5.45
N VAL A 30 8.66 0.79 -5.57
CA VAL A 30 8.43 2.14 -5.02
C VAL A 30 8.53 2.12 -3.50
N VAL A 31 7.86 1.17 -2.84
CA VAL A 31 7.92 1.02 -1.37
C VAL A 31 9.37 0.86 -0.92
N LYS A 32 10.10 -0.05 -1.58
CA LYS A 32 11.51 -0.30 -1.28
C LYS A 32 12.38 0.93 -1.47
N TYR A 33 12.19 1.69 -2.55
CA TYR A 33 12.92 2.94 -2.76
C TYR A 33 12.65 3.97 -1.63
N ILE A 34 11.40 4.09 -1.20
CA ILE A 34 11.00 5.02 -0.13
C ILE A 34 11.59 4.61 1.22
N THR A 35 11.61 3.31 1.53
CA THR A 35 12.13 2.80 2.80
C THR A 35 13.66 2.75 2.82
N ASP A 36 14.29 2.15 1.81
CA ASP A 36 15.74 1.88 1.82
C ASP A 36 16.59 3.07 1.38
N LYS A 37 16.17 3.81 0.34
CA LYS A 37 16.96 4.92 -0.21
C LYS A 37 16.62 6.26 0.44
N LEU A 38 15.34 6.48 0.76
CA LEU A 38 14.87 7.75 1.32
C LEU A 38 14.74 7.72 2.86
N GLY A 39 14.77 6.54 3.48
CA GLY A 39 14.76 6.38 4.94
C GLY A 39 13.43 6.74 5.61
N TYR A 40 12.32 6.68 4.87
CA TYR A 40 11.00 6.93 5.44
C TYR A 40 10.48 5.66 6.12
N LYS A 41 9.90 5.80 7.32
CA LYS A 41 9.20 4.71 8.02
C LYS A 41 7.75 4.65 7.56
N GLN A 42 7.29 3.46 7.18
CA GLN A 42 5.92 3.26 6.75
C GLN A 42 4.95 3.33 7.95
N ASN A 43 3.89 4.11 7.83
CA ASN A 43 2.85 4.23 8.85
C ASN A 43 1.84 3.09 8.71
N HIS A 44 2.00 2.04 9.52
CA HIS A 44 1.13 0.85 9.50
C HIS A 44 -0.08 0.95 10.45
N LYS A 45 -0.31 2.09 11.13
CA LYS A 45 -1.38 2.22 12.16
C LYS A 45 -2.75 1.79 11.65
N MET A 46 -3.13 2.23 10.46
CA MET A 46 -4.43 1.88 9.87
C MET A 46 -4.53 0.39 9.55
N ASN A 47 -3.43 -0.25 9.18
CA ASN A 47 -3.39 -1.69 8.93
C ASN A 47 -3.58 -2.48 10.22
N TYR A 48 -2.89 -2.08 11.30
CA TYR A 48 -3.06 -2.70 12.62
C TYR A 48 -4.50 -2.59 13.15
N ILE A 49 -5.15 -1.45 12.95
CA ILE A 49 -6.56 -1.27 13.32
C ILE A 49 -7.46 -2.28 12.57
N LYS A 50 -7.26 -2.48 11.27
CA LYS A 50 -8.03 -3.46 10.49
C LYS A 50 -7.84 -4.88 10.98
N VAL A 51 -6.59 -5.27 11.24
CA VAL A 51 -6.26 -6.60 11.77
C VAL A 51 -6.92 -6.79 13.14
N LEU A 52 -6.88 -5.78 14.01
CA LEU A 52 -7.51 -5.81 15.32
C LEU A 52 -9.04 -5.97 15.22
N LEU A 53 -9.70 -5.22 14.32
CA LEU A 53 -11.14 -5.36 14.09
C LEU A 53 -11.52 -6.76 13.60
N GLY A 54 -10.74 -7.32 12.65
CA GLY A 54 -10.95 -8.69 12.17
C GLY A 54 -10.74 -9.72 13.29
N PHE A 55 -9.72 -9.54 14.12
CA PHE A 55 -9.43 -10.41 15.26
C PHE A 55 -10.59 -10.43 16.28
N ILE A 56 -11.17 -9.28 16.60
CA ILE A 56 -12.37 -9.20 17.46
C ILE A 56 -13.53 -9.98 16.85
N GLY A 57 -13.74 -9.90 15.53
CA GLY A 57 -14.75 -10.69 14.82
C GLY A 57 -14.53 -12.20 14.97
N CYS A 58 -13.28 -12.67 14.84
CA CYS A 58 -12.92 -14.07 15.05
C CYS A 58 -13.18 -14.53 16.50
N CYS A 59 -12.86 -13.70 17.49
CA CYS A 59 -13.13 -14.01 18.89
C CYS A 59 -14.63 -14.17 19.17
N LEU A 60 -15.47 -13.29 18.62
CA LEU A 60 -16.93 -13.40 18.75
C LEU A 60 -17.47 -14.69 18.09
N ALA A 61 -16.95 -15.06 16.93
CA ALA A 61 -17.31 -16.30 16.26
C ALA A 61 -16.93 -17.54 17.10
N ALA A 62 -15.73 -17.54 17.68
CA ALA A 62 -15.29 -18.61 18.58
C ALA A 62 -16.20 -18.72 19.82
N LEU A 63 -16.57 -17.60 20.44
CA LEU A 63 -17.50 -17.58 21.58
C LEU A 63 -18.88 -18.15 21.21
N ALA A 64 -19.39 -17.84 20.01
CA ALA A 64 -20.65 -18.39 19.52
C ALA A 64 -20.56 -19.90 19.27
N GLN A 65 -19.42 -20.40 18.78
CA GLN A 65 -19.20 -21.82 18.49
C GLN A 65 -19.03 -22.66 19.75
N PHE A 66 -18.31 -22.17 20.75
CA PHE A 66 -18.07 -22.89 22.02
C PHE A 66 -19.21 -22.76 23.04
N TYR A 67 -20.32 -22.11 22.68
CA TYR A 67 -21.45 -21.94 23.58
C TYR A 67 -22.20 -23.28 23.78
N PRO A 68 -22.21 -23.87 24.99
CA PRO A 68 -22.60 -25.27 25.24
C PRO A 68 -24.12 -25.48 25.36
N VAL A 69 -24.93 -24.74 24.60
CA VAL A 69 -26.39 -24.85 24.63
C VAL A 69 -26.86 -25.53 23.32
N PRO A 70 -27.85 -26.44 23.35
CA PRO A 70 -28.42 -26.99 22.13
C PRO A 70 -29.45 -26.04 21.52
N PHE A 71 -29.47 -25.96 20.19
CA PHE A 71 -30.50 -25.24 19.44
C PHE A 71 -31.89 -25.76 19.87
N PRO A 72 -32.84 -24.91 20.34
CA PRO A 72 -33.22 -23.59 19.81
C PRO A 72 -33.02 -22.40 20.75
N GLN A 73 -32.50 -22.61 21.96
CA GLN A 73 -32.34 -21.53 22.97
C GLN A 73 -31.20 -20.56 22.63
N ASN A 74 -30.28 -20.94 21.73
CA ASN A 74 -29.13 -20.15 21.32
C ASN A 74 -29.43 -19.13 20.21
N LYS A 75 -30.63 -19.18 19.60
CA LYS A 75 -31.05 -18.28 18.54
C LYS A 75 -30.76 -16.79 18.83
N PRO A 76 -31.08 -16.23 20.01
CA PRO A 76 -30.77 -14.82 20.30
C PRO A 76 -29.26 -14.53 20.29
N ILE A 77 -28.43 -15.44 20.79
CA ILE A 77 -26.97 -15.27 20.82
C ILE A 77 -26.39 -15.30 19.40
N LEU A 78 -26.88 -16.20 18.55
CA LEU A 78 -26.52 -16.26 17.14
C LEU A 78 -26.93 -14.99 16.39
N ILE A 79 -28.15 -14.49 16.63
CA ILE A 79 -28.64 -13.24 16.01
C ILE A 79 -27.75 -12.05 16.42
N VAL A 80 -27.41 -11.95 17.71
CA VAL A 80 -26.50 -10.90 18.21
C VAL A 80 -25.12 -11.03 17.58
N CYS A 81 -24.58 -12.24 17.46
CA CYS A 81 -23.28 -12.48 16.84
C CYS A 81 -23.25 -12.06 15.36
N VAL A 82 -24.27 -12.42 14.59
CA VAL A 82 -24.39 -12.04 13.16
C VAL A 82 -24.55 -10.53 13.01
N PHE A 83 -25.30 -9.89 13.90
CA PHE A 83 -25.48 -8.44 13.90
C PHE A 83 -24.16 -7.70 14.17
N PHE A 84 -23.39 -8.12 15.19
CA PHE A 84 -22.07 -7.54 15.46
C PHE A 84 -21.09 -7.77 14.31
N TYR A 85 -21.10 -8.95 13.70
CA TYR A 85 -20.29 -9.24 12.52
C TYR A 85 -20.62 -8.29 11.38
N ALA A 86 -21.91 -8.08 11.07
CA ALA A 86 -22.34 -7.15 10.03
C ALA A 86 -21.86 -5.72 10.29
N ILE A 87 -21.89 -5.25 11.54
CA ILE A 87 -21.37 -3.93 11.92
C ILE A 87 -19.86 -3.84 11.67
N ILE A 88 -19.08 -4.80 12.16
CA ILE A 88 -17.61 -4.82 12.01
C ILE A 88 -17.24 -4.86 10.52
N SER A 89 -17.89 -5.72 9.73
CA SER A 89 -17.67 -5.80 8.29
C SER A 89 -18.02 -4.50 7.56
N THR A 90 -19.10 -3.81 7.97
CA THR A 90 -19.50 -2.52 7.40
C THR A 90 -18.46 -1.43 7.71
N ILE A 91 -17.95 -1.37 8.95
CA ILE A 91 -16.90 -0.43 9.35
C ILE A 91 -15.61 -0.70 8.55
N LEU A 92 -15.21 -1.96 8.42
CA LEU A 92 -14.04 -2.34 7.62
C LEU A 92 -14.21 -1.93 6.15
N TYR A 93 -15.39 -2.19 5.57
CA TYR A 93 -15.70 -1.76 4.20
C TYR A 93 -15.60 -0.24 4.06
N TYR A 94 -16.17 0.52 5.00
CA TYR A 94 -16.11 1.97 5.01
C TYR A 94 -14.67 2.50 5.11
N ILE A 95 -13.84 1.95 6.00
CA ILE A 95 -12.43 2.32 6.14
C ILE A 95 -11.67 2.05 4.83
N ASN A 96 -11.89 0.90 4.20
CA ASN A 96 -11.28 0.59 2.90
C ASN A 96 -11.70 1.62 1.83
N MET A 97 -13.00 1.90 1.75
CA MET A 97 -13.57 2.74 0.69
C MET A 97 -13.27 4.22 0.85
N PHE A 98 -13.22 4.78 2.06
CA PHE A 98 -13.05 6.22 2.26
C PHE A 98 -11.61 6.64 2.58
N ILE A 99 -10.83 5.79 3.25
CA ILE A 99 -9.52 6.18 3.80
C ILE A 99 -8.36 5.62 2.96
N GLN A 100 -8.49 4.43 2.37
CA GLN A 100 -7.37 3.77 1.67
C GLN A 100 -7.36 3.92 0.16
N LYS A 101 -8.51 4.13 -0.49
CA LYS A 101 -8.73 4.26 -1.96
C LYS A 101 -7.57 3.82 -2.85
N ASP A 102 -6.56 4.66 -3.10
CA ASP A 102 -5.47 4.37 -4.05
C ASP A 102 -4.05 4.47 -3.46
N TYR A 103 -3.91 4.65 -2.15
CA TYR A 103 -2.60 4.88 -1.54
C TYR A 103 -1.87 3.57 -1.25
N ILE A 104 -0.67 3.42 -1.81
CA ILE A 104 0.18 2.25 -1.67
C ILE A 104 1.04 2.37 -0.42
N VAL A 105 1.52 3.60 -0.13
CA VAL A 105 2.40 3.86 1.01
C VAL A 105 2.03 5.16 1.70
N PHE A 106 1.89 5.07 3.03
CA PHE A 106 1.95 6.21 3.93
C PHE A 106 3.34 6.20 4.58
N ALA A 107 4.14 7.23 4.36
CA ALA A 107 5.55 7.28 4.76
C ALA A 107 5.81 8.52 5.62
N VAL A 108 6.43 8.33 6.79
CA VAL A 108 6.80 9.39 7.73
C VAL A 108 8.32 9.45 7.83
N LYS A 109 8.89 10.65 7.71
CA LYS A 109 10.31 10.86 7.98
C LYS A 109 10.49 11.16 9.46
N GLU A 110 11.42 10.49 10.11
CA GLU A 110 11.68 10.62 11.57
C GLU A 110 12.12 12.03 12.00
N SER A 111 12.42 12.91 11.04
CA SER A 111 12.96 14.26 11.27
C SER A 111 12.04 15.41 10.81
N ASN A 112 10.87 15.14 10.20
CA ASN A 112 9.95 16.19 9.73
C ASN A 112 8.50 15.72 9.89
N GLU A 113 7.65 16.54 10.51
CA GLU A 113 6.23 16.26 10.82
C GLU A 113 5.32 16.06 9.58
N LYS A 114 5.86 16.14 8.36
CA LYS A 114 5.11 16.01 7.11
C LYS A 114 5.06 14.54 6.67
N GLU A 115 3.93 13.86 6.86
CA GLU A 115 3.72 12.54 6.26
C GLU A 115 3.56 12.67 4.74
N ILE A 116 4.20 11.79 3.96
CA ILE A 116 4.03 11.69 2.51
C ILE A 116 3.08 10.52 2.22
N GLN A 117 2.18 10.72 1.26
CA GLN A 117 1.32 9.68 0.71
C GLN A 117 1.71 9.44 -0.73
N VAL A 118 1.89 8.17 -1.09
CA VAL A 118 2.19 7.75 -2.45
C VAL A 118 1.08 6.82 -2.93
N SER A 119 0.44 7.19 -4.03
CA SER A 119 -0.53 6.36 -4.74
C SER A 119 0.01 5.99 -6.11
N SER A 120 -0.32 4.80 -6.59
CA SER A 120 -0.10 4.44 -7.98
C SER A 120 -1.36 3.86 -8.61
N THR A 121 -1.57 4.24 -9.85
CA THR A 121 -2.70 3.84 -10.65
C THR A 121 -2.17 3.24 -11.94
N LEU A 122 -2.62 2.02 -12.22
CA LEU A 122 -2.48 1.37 -13.51
C LEU A 122 -3.88 0.99 -13.98
N PRO A 123 -4.50 1.75 -14.89
CA PRO A 123 -5.79 1.42 -15.44
C PRO A 123 -5.76 0.09 -16.18
N ARG A 124 -6.88 -0.65 -16.17
CA ARG A 124 -6.99 -1.92 -16.88
C ARG A 124 -6.83 -1.65 -18.39
N TYR A 125 -5.89 -2.35 -19.02
CA TYR A 125 -5.53 -2.23 -20.44
C TYR A 125 -4.79 -0.96 -20.85
N ASP A 126 -4.40 -0.10 -19.90
CA ASP A 126 -3.54 1.03 -20.17
C ASP A 126 -2.09 0.66 -19.79
N PRO A 127 -1.10 0.78 -20.70
CA PRO A 127 0.30 0.54 -20.36
C PRO A 127 0.91 1.64 -19.47
N ASN A 128 0.21 2.77 -19.27
CA ASN A 128 0.71 3.90 -18.52
C ASN A 128 0.55 3.71 -17.01
N TYR A 129 1.68 3.52 -16.33
CA TYR A 129 1.77 3.52 -14.88
C TYR A 129 1.91 4.96 -14.37
N THR A 130 0.97 5.36 -13.50
CA THR A 130 0.93 6.71 -12.92
C THR A 130 1.22 6.65 -11.43
N ILE A 131 2.26 7.37 -10.99
CA ILE A 131 2.60 7.57 -9.58
C ILE A 131 2.19 8.98 -9.19
N LYS A 132 1.49 9.13 -8.06
CA LYS A 132 1.15 10.42 -7.45
C LYS A 132 1.77 10.50 -6.06
N ILE A 133 2.45 11.60 -5.79
CA ILE A 133 3.09 11.89 -4.50
C ILE A 133 2.48 13.16 -3.93
N GLU A 134 1.97 13.08 -2.70
CA GLU A 134 1.27 14.15 -1.99
C GLU A 134 1.76 14.24 -0.53
N TYR A 135 1.76 15.44 0.05
CA TYR A 135 1.90 15.59 1.51
C TYR A 135 0.54 15.44 2.19
N ARG A 136 0.50 14.69 3.29
CA ARG A 136 -0.61 14.67 4.22
C ARG A 136 -0.62 15.98 5.02
N ASN A 137 -1.81 16.53 5.27
CA ASN A 137 -2.08 17.74 6.07
C ASN A 137 -1.81 19.10 5.40
N ILE A 138 -1.83 19.18 4.07
CA ILE A 138 -1.86 20.48 3.37
C ILE A 138 -3.28 20.70 2.81
N SER A 139 -3.91 21.84 3.12
CA SER A 139 -5.26 22.21 2.65
C SER A 139 -5.39 22.23 1.11
N THR A 140 -4.29 22.48 0.41
CA THR A 140 -4.15 22.36 -1.04
C THR A 140 -2.96 21.45 -1.34
N PRO A 141 -3.15 20.12 -1.45
CA PRO A 141 -2.08 19.26 -1.90
C PRO A 141 -1.69 19.67 -3.31
N THR A 142 -0.40 19.90 -3.57
CA THR A 142 0.17 20.04 -4.92
C THR A 142 0.68 18.67 -5.36
N PRO A 143 -0.19 17.79 -5.90
CA PRO A 143 0.22 16.44 -6.29
C PRO A 143 1.22 16.52 -7.44
N ILE A 144 2.35 15.87 -7.27
CA ILE A 144 3.24 15.61 -8.40
C ILE A 144 2.86 14.26 -8.97
N THR A 145 2.33 14.30 -10.19
CA THR A 145 1.95 13.12 -10.96
C THR A 145 3.06 12.81 -11.96
N PHE A 146 3.51 11.57 -11.98
CA PHE A 146 4.46 11.04 -12.95
C PHE A 146 3.83 9.86 -13.67
N THR A 147 3.72 9.94 -14.99
CA THR A 147 3.14 8.89 -15.82
C THR A 147 4.18 8.38 -16.82
N LYS A 148 4.39 7.07 -16.86
CA LYS A 148 5.27 6.42 -17.84
C LYS A 148 4.76 5.02 -18.20
N SER A 149 5.08 4.58 -19.42
CA SER A 149 4.76 3.20 -19.85
C SER A 149 5.57 2.16 -19.06
N ILE A 150 4.87 1.11 -18.64
CA ILE A 150 5.42 -0.07 -17.95
C ILE A 150 6.47 -0.78 -18.79
N ASP A 151 6.31 -0.80 -20.11
CA ASP A 151 7.19 -1.52 -21.04
C ASP A 151 8.65 -1.04 -20.95
N GLN A 152 8.88 0.17 -20.44
CA GLN A 152 10.22 0.73 -20.29
C GLN A 152 11.00 0.13 -19.12
N TYR A 153 10.34 -0.56 -18.19
CA TYR A 153 10.92 -1.09 -16.96
C TYR A 153 11.07 -2.61 -16.95
N PHE A 154 10.55 -3.30 -17.96
CA PHE A 154 10.63 -4.75 -18.09
C PHE A 154 11.41 -5.14 -19.35
N ASP A 155 12.32 -6.10 -19.22
CA ASP A 155 13.02 -6.69 -20.36
C ASP A 155 12.14 -7.74 -21.08
N ILE A 156 12.50 -8.12 -22.30
CA ILE A 156 11.80 -9.10 -23.15
C ILE A 156 11.66 -10.48 -22.47
N LYS A 157 12.49 -10.75 -21.45
CA LYS A 157 12.48 -11.98 -20.66
C LYS A 157 11.63 -11.88 -19.37
N GLY A 158 10.99 -10.73 -19.12
CA GLY A 158 10.18 -10.49 -17.92
C GLY A 158 10.98 -10.05 -16.69
N TYR A 159 12.26 -9.67 -16.86
CA TYR A 159 13.07 -9.16 -15.75
C TYR A 159 12.82 -7.68 -15.50
N PHE A 160 12.60 -7.33 -14.24
CA PHE A 160 12.45 -5.95 -13.80
C PHE A 160 13.79 -5.21 -13.76
N VAL A 161 13.91 -4.10 -14.48
CA VAL A 161 15.10 -3.25 -14.54
C VAL A 161 15.04 -2.18 -13.44
N GLN A 162 15.42 -2.58 -12.23
CA GLN A 162 15.30 -1.76 -11.02
C GLN A 162 16.07 -0.44 -11.10
N ASP A 163 17.28 -0.42 -11.69
CA ASP A 163 18.13 0.77 -11.75
C ASP A 163 17.50 1.92 -12.54
N LYS A 164 16.88 1.59 -13.68
CA LYS A 164 16.20 2.58 -14.53
C LYS A 164 15.00 3.18 -13.82
N PHE A 165 14.23 2.35 -13.13
CA PHE A 165 13.08 2.78 -12.33
C PHE A 165 13.51 3.68 -11.17
N PHE A 166 14.58 3.31 -10.45
CA PHE A 166 15.10 4.11 -9.33
C PHE A 166 15.66 5.46 -9.77
N ASN A 167 16.31 5.53 -10.94
CA ASN A 167 16.77 6.80 -11.48
C ASN A 167 15.58 7.74 -11.80
N ASP A 168 14.54 7.22 -12.46
CA ASP A 168 13.33 7.98 -12.77
C ASP A 168 12.62 8.46 -11.48
N LEU A 169 12.49 7.59 -10.47
CA LEU A 169 11.96 7.95 -9.14
C LEU A 169 12.79 9.06 -8.49
N SER A 170 14.12 8.99 -8.55
CA SER A 170 14.98 10.01 -7.96
C SER A 170 14.75 11.40 -8.58
N GLY A 171 14.49 11.46 -9.89
CA GLY A 171 14.14 12.69 -10.59
C GLY A 171 12.80 13.25 -10.12
N VAL A 172 11.80 12.39 -9.95
CA VAL A 172 10.46 12.78 -9.45
C VAL A 172 10.55 13.31 -8.02
N PHE A 173 11.27 12.62 -7.13
CA PHE A 173 11.45 13.06 -5.75
C PHE A 173 12.24 14.37 -5.63
N LYS A 174 13.26 14.59 -6.47
CA LYS A 174 13.96 15.88 -6.51
C LYS A 174 13.02 17.02 -6.91
N LYS A 175 12.22 16.83 -7.96
CA LYS A 175 11.19 17.81 -8.37
C LYS A 175 10.21 18.09 -7.22
N PHE A 176 9.77 17.04 -6.52
CA PHE A 176 8.87 17.15 -5.38
C PHE A 176 9.45 17.98 -4.22
N ILE A 177 10.72 17.77 -3.90
CA ILE A 177 11.41 18.56 -2.87
C ILE A 177 11.62 20.01 -3.32
N THR A 178 11.99 20.25 -4.59
CA THR A 178 12.23 21.61 -5.11
C THR A 178 10.95 22.43 -5.13
N THR A 179 9.84 21.87 -5.64
CA THR A 179 8.54 22.59 -5.70
C THR A 179 8.04 22.98 -4.31
N ASN A 180 8.21 22.11 -3.31
CA ASN A 180 7.73 22.34 -1.95
C ASN A 180 8.71 23.09 -1.03
N LYS A 181 9.91 23.45 -1.52
CA LYS A 181 10.85 24.35 -0.83
C LYS A 181 10.72 25.80 -1.31
N ALA A 182 10.05 26.00 -2.45
CA ALA A 182 9.82 27.31 -3.05
C ALA A 182 8.51 27.97 -2.57
N GLU A 183 7.65 27.24 -1.86
CA GLU A 183 6.54 27.72 -1.02
C GLU A 183 6.98 27.79 0.45
#